data_AF-A0A9D4RSI7-F1
#
_entry.id   AF-A0A9D4RSI7-F1
#
_cell.length_a   1.000
_cell.length_b   1.000
_cell.length_c   1.000
_cell.angle_alpha   90.00
_cell.angle_beta   90.00
_cell.angle_gamma   90.00
#
_symmetry.space_group_name_H-M   'P 1'
#
loop_
_entity.id
_entity.type
_entity.pdbx_description
1 polymer ?
#
loop_
_entity_poly.entity_id
_entity_poly.type
_entity_poly.pdbx_seq_one_letter_code
_entity_poly.pdbx_strand_id
1 'polypeptide(L)' 'MHIMLKVEIADCMQTLFRGNSLASKIMAYCFRFYGLGYLRELLNPLIMEMFQKEYVCQQISFEVDPARLGGCGVGG' A
#
# COMPACT_ATOMS: atom_id res chain seq x y z
N MET A 1 0.21 -23.92 -10.40
CA MET A 1 -0.92 -24.24 -11.31
C MET A 1 -2.32 -24.08 -10.70
N HIS A 2 -2.52 -23.98 -9.37
CA HIS A 2 -3.86 -23.78 -8.77
C HIS A 2 -4.44 -22.35 -8.87
N ILE A 3 -3.63 -21.36 -9.27
CA ILE A 3 -4.09 -19.96 -9.43
C ILE A 3 -4.82 -19.78 -10.77
N MET A 4 -4.49 -20.59 -11.78
CA MET A 4 -5.10 -20.49 -13.11
C MET A 4 -6.53 -21.02 -13.13
N LEU A 5 -6.85 -22.06 -12.35
CA LEU A 5 -8.22 -22.60 -12.25
C LEU A 5 -9.22 -21.56 -11.72
N LYS A 6 -8.76 -20.65 -10.85
CA LYS A 6 -9.59 -19.54 -10.37
C LYS A 6 -9.82 -18.45 -11.41
N VAL A 7 -8.88 -18.26 -12.35
CA VAL A 7 -9.01 -17.30 -13.45
C VAL A 7 -10.06 -17.73 -14.46
N GLU A 8 -10.20 -19.05 -14.69
CA GLU A 8 -11.23 -19.59 -15.61
C GLU A 8 -12.65 -19.54 -15.05
N ILE A 9 -12.81 -19.43 -13.71
CA ILE A 9 -14.12 -19.49 -13.04
C ILE A 9 -14.67 -18.09 -12.69
N ALA A 10 -13.86 -17.02 -12.74
CA ALA A 10 -14.32 -15.68 -12.38
C ALA A 10 -14.58 -14.80 -13.62
N ASP A 11 -15.85 -14.51 -13.86
CA ASP A 11 -16.38 -13.60 -14.90
C ASP A 11 -15.91 -12.13 -14.80
N CYS A 12 -15.08 -11.78 -13.81
CA CYS A 12 -14.53 -10.43 -13.63
C CYS A 12 -13.14 -10.48 -13.01
N MET A 13 -12.09 -10.15 -13.79
CA MET A 13 -10.71 -10.05 -13.29
C MET A 13 -10.56 -9.03 -12.14
N GLN A 14 -11.45 -8.03 -12.06
CA GLN A 14 -11.43 -6.94 -11.06
C GLN A 14 -11.72 -7.39 -9.61
N THR A 15 -12.38 -8.54 -9.40
CA THR A 15 -12.77 -9.02 -8.05
C THR A 15 -12.04 -10.29 -7.61
N LEU A 16 -11.24 -10.89 -8.51
CA LEU A 16 -10.66 -12.23 -8.36
C LEU A 16 -9.77 -12.39 -7.11
N PHE A 17 -9.15 -11.31 -6.62
CA PHE A 17 -8.32 -11.31 -5.42
C PHE A 17 -8.77 -10.31 -4.35
N ARG A 18 -9.92 -9.65 -4.53
CA ARG A 18 -10.40 -8.57 -3.65
C ARG A 18 -11.32 -9.07 -2.53
N GLY A 19 -11.06 -10.26 -1.98
CA GLY A 19 -11.91 -10.88 -0.96
C GLY A 19 -11.18 -11.89 -0.07
N ASN A 20 -11.84 -12.33 1.01
CA ASN A 20 -11.28 -13.22 2.05
C ASN A 20 -11.23 -14.71 1.66
N SER A 21 -11.24 -15.01 0.35
CA SER A 21 -11.22 -16.39 -0.13
C SER A 21 -9.88 -17.06 0.18
N LEU A 22 -9.90 -18.39 0.35
CA LEU A 22 -8.69 -19.19 0.57
C LEU A 22 -7.61 -18.92 -0.49
N ALA A 23 -8.00 -18.74 -1.77
CA ALA A 23 -7.05 -18.42 -2.83
C ALA A 23 -6.39 -17.05 -2.67
N SER A 24 -7.13 -16.02 -2.22
CA SER A 24 -6.56 -14.70 -1.93
C SER A 24 -5.60 -14.76 -0.75
N LYS A 25 -5.91 -15.57 0.28
CA LYS A 25 -5.01 -15.81 1.41
C LYS A 25 -3.73 -16.53 0.99
N ILE A 26 -3.83 -17.56 0.15
CA ILE A 26 -2.67 -18.28 -0.38
C ILE A 26 -1.82 -17.35 -1.25
N MET A 27 -2.44 -16.55 -2.13
CA MET A 27 -1.72 -15.57 -2.95
C MET A 27 -1.00 -14.51 -2.09
N ALA A 28 -1.68 -13.94 -1.09
CA ALA A 28 -1.06 -13.00 -0.16
C ALA A 28 0.08 -13.65 0.65
N TYR A 29 -0.08 -14.93 1.03
CA TYR A 29 0.97 -15.68 1.71
C TYR A 29 2.18 -15.92 0.81
N CYS A 30 2.00 -16.35 -0.45
CA CYS A 30 3.09 -16.51 -1.41
C CYS A 30 3.81 -15.18 -1.66
N PHE A 31 3.06 -14.09 -1.85
CA PHE A 31 3.65 -12.77 -2.04
C PHE A 31 4.44 -12.32 -0.81
N ARG A 32 3.95 -12.59 0.40
CA ARG A 32 4.68 -12.30 1.64
C ARG A 32 5.93 -13.17 1.79
N PHE A 33 5.84 -14.47 1.52
CA PHE A 33 6.96 -15.39 1.75
C PHE A 33 8.12 -15.14 0.78
N TYR A 34 7.82 -14.92 -0.50
CA TYR A 34 8.84 -14.72 -1.53
C TYR A 34 9.16 -13.23 -1.78
N GLY A 35 8.20 -12.34 -1.55
CA GLY A 35 8.33 -10.92 -1.85
C GLY A 35 8.79 -10.05 -0.68
N LEU A 36 8.84 -10.55 0.56
CA LEU A 36 9.20 -9.72 1.72
C LEU A 36 10.63 -9.19 1.63
N GLY A 37 11.60 -10.02 1.25
CA GLY A 37 12.98 -9.58 1.05
C GLY A 37 13.08 -8.53 -0.06
N TYR A 38 12.45 -8.80 -1.20
CA TYR A 38 12.40 -7.89 -2.34
C TYR A 38 11.75 -6.54 -2.00
N LEU A 39 10.59 -6.55 -1.35
CA LEU A 39 9.90 -5.34 -0.91
C LEU A 39 10.73 -4.57 0.11
N ARG A 40 11.38 -5.26 1.05
CA ARG A 40 12.23 -4.61 2.04
C ARG A 40 13.38 -3.88 1.34
N GLU A 41 14.14 -4.55 0.50
CA GLU A 41 15.28 -3.93 -0.21
C GLU A 41 14.84 -2.78 -1.12
N LEU A 42 13.65 -2.87 -1.74
CA LEU A 42 13.12 -1.83 -2.61
C LEU A 42 12.57 -0.62 -1.84
N LEU A 43 11.77 -0.84 -0.79
CA LEU A 43 11.10 0.22 -0.04
C LEU A 43 11.99 0.86 1.02
N ASN A 44 12.92 0.10 1.63
CA ASN A 44 13.76 0.61 2.71
C ASN A 44 14.53 1.90 2.33
N PRO A 45 15.24 2.00 1.19
CA PRO A 45 15.93 3.24 0.83
C PRO A 45 14.95 4.41 0.61
N LEU A 46 13.79 4.16 -0.01
CA LEU A 46 12.78 5.18 -0.28
C LEU A 46 12.16 5.74 1.02
N ILE A 47 11.82 4.84 1.96
CA ILE A 47 11.27 5.22 3.26
C ILE A 47 12.32 6.02 4.05
N MET A 48 13.57 5.56 4.08
CA MET A 48 14.65 6.28 4.76
C MET A 48 14.89 7.68 4.15
N GLU A 49 14.83 7.81 2.83
CA GLU A 49 14.94 9.11 2.15
C GLU A 49 13.79 10.05 2.56
N MET A 50 12.57 9.53 2.67
CA MET A 50 11.42 10.32 3.14
C MET A 50 11.62 10.83 4.57
N PHE A 51 12.04 9.96 5.49
CA PHE A 51 12.33 10.35 6.89
C PHE A 51 13.48 11.36 6.98
N GLN A 52 14.53 11.21 6.17
CA GLN A 52 15.64 12.17 6.13
C GLN A 52 15.19 13.53 5.61
N LYS A 53 14.38 13.57 4.55
CA LYS A 53 13.81 14.82 4.02
C LYS A 53 12.94 15.54 5.04
N GLU A 54 12.14 14.80 5.82
CA GLU A 54 11.35 15.38 6.91
C GLU A 54 12.24 15.95 8.03
N TYR A 55 13.30 15.21 8.43
CA TYR A 55 14.24 15.65 9.45
C TYR A 55 15.05 16.90 9.05
N VAL A 56 15.48 16.98 7.79
CA VAL A 56 16.33 18.07 7.28
C VAL A 56 15.53 19.30 6.88
N CYS A 57 14.36 19.12 6.25
CA CYS A 57 13.59 20.25 5.69
C CYS A 57 12.45 20.74 6.60
N GLN A 58 12.02 19.98 7.62
CA GLN A 58 10.97 20.29 8.62
C GLN A 58 9.65 20.93 8.10
N GLN A 59 9.42 20.94 6.78
CA GLN A 59 8.36 21.67 6.09
C GLN A 59 7.58 20.78 5.09
N ILE A 60 7.78 19.45 5.14
CA ILE A 60 7.09 18.52 4.24
C ILE A 60 5.86 17.99 4.97
N SER A 61 4.67 18.42 4.54
CA SER A 61 3.39 17.84 4.95
C SER A 61 2.77 17.12 3.76
N PHE A 62 2.33 15.88 3.98
CA PHE A 62 1.59 15.09 3.00
C PHE A 62 0.07 15.15 3.23
N GLU A 63 -0.38 16.00 4.17
CA GLU A 63 -1.80 16.20 4.42
C GLU A 63 -2.39 17.01 3.25
N VAL A 64 -3.29 16.38 2.51
CA VAL A 64 -3.96 16.98 1.35
C VAL A 64 -5.40 17.39 1.65
N ASP A 65 -5.93 17.01 2.82
CA ASP A 65 -7.27 17.33 3.23
C ASP A 65 -7.32 18.76 3.84
N PRO A 66 -7.98 19.72 3.17
CA PRO A 66 -8.09 21.09 3.67
C PRO A 66 -8.80 21.20 5.03
N ALA A 67 -9.71 20.27 5.36
CA ALA A 67 -10.39 20.27 6.66
C ALA A 67 -9.46 19.88 7.83
N ARG A 68 -8.32 19.23 7.53
CA ARG A 68 -7.34 18.75 8.51
C ARG A 68 -6.06 19.59 8.55
N LEU A 69 -5.88 20.49 7.59
CA LEU A 69 -4.69 21.34 7.45
C LEU A 69 -4.65 22.57 8.39
N GLY A 70 -5.73 22.88 9.13
CA GLY A 70 -5.75 24.11 9.93
C GLY A 70 -6.82 24.12 11.02
N GLY A 71 -6.39 23.94 12.26
CA GLY A 71 -7.14 24.28 13.46
C GLY A 71 -6.56 25.52 14.17
N CYS A 72 -6.58 26.69 13.53
CA CYS A 72 -6.59 28.02 14.18
C CYS A 72 -7.00 29.06 13.12
N GLY A 73 -8.18 29.70 13.29
CA GLY A 73 -8.97 30.24 12.17
C GLY A 73 -8.94 31.74 11.89
N VAL A 74 -9.89 32.18 11.07
CA VAL A 74 -10.44 33.54 11.02
C VAL A 74 -11.94 33.40 10.83
N GLY A 75 -12.71 34.06 11.69
CA GLY A 75 -14.16 34.12 11.60
C GLY A 75 -14.65 34.78 10.31
N GLY A 76 -15.84 34.32 9.90
CA GLY A 76 -16.75 34.91 8.93
C GLY A 76 -18.10 34.27 9.17
#